data_AF-A0A660MNY1-F1
#
_entry.id   AF-A0A660MNY1-F1
#
_cell.length_a   1.000
_cell.length_b   1.000
_cell.length_c   1.000
_cell.angle_alpha   90.00
_cell.angle_beta   90.00
_cell.angle_gamma   90.00
#
_symmetry.space_group_name_H-M   'P 1'
#
loop_
_entity.id
_entity.type
_entity.pdbx_description
1 polymer ?
#
loop_
_entity_poly.entity_id
_entity_poly.type
_entity_poly.pdbx_seq_one_letter_code
_entity_poly.pdbx_strand_id
1 'polypeptide(L)'
;MPFDANSIEEAFDWHLAAKGLIRRDVIWLPVYLYDHSGLALSDTPFGDPWDSGQLGYIYERRDAIRAEYHVQRISRKLEQSVLARLRHTLQLLEYWANGNVYAYEIPALDEYCGGFYGWDHETSGLVEYATDAVETHLRLQRQKRYARLKQLLRDHVPLHLRPALLAAF
;
A
#
# COMPACT_ATOMS: atom_id res chain seq x y z
N MET A 1 -7.87 27.15 -9.30
CA MET A 1 -9.34 27.09 -9.32
C MET A 1 -9.79 27.16 -10.78
N PRO A 2 -10.81 26.40 -11.23
CA PRO A 2 -11.54 26.82 -12.43
C PRO A 2 -11.94 28.29 -12.22
N PHE A 3 -11.67 29.13 -13.23
CA PHE A 3 -11.49 30.58 -13.04
C PHE A 3 -12.71 31.32 -12.42
N ASP A 4 -13.88 30.70 -12.35
CA ASP A 4 -15.13 31.31 -11.90
C ASP A 4 -15.65 30.81 -10.53
N ALA A 5 -14.99 29.84 -9.88
CA ALA A 5 -15.46 29.32 -8.59
C ALA A 5 -15.02 30.22 -7.41
N ASN A 6 -15.95 30.54 -6.50
CA ASN A 6 -15.70 31.42 -5.36
C ASN A 6 -15.13 30.70 -4.13
N SER A 7 -15.18 29.36 -4.10
CA SER A 7 -14.58 28.54 -3.05
C SER A 7 -14.20 27.14 -3.54
N ILE A 8 -13.45 26.39 -2.73
CA ILE A 8 -13.05 25.01 -3.05
C ILE A 8 -14.28 24.09 -3.05
N GLU A 9 -15.25 24.35 -2.18
CA GLU A 9 -16.55 23.67 -2.12
C GLU A 9 -17.32 23.83 -3.43
N GLU A 10 -17.40 25.05 -3.96
CA GLU A 10 -18.09 25.34 -5.22
C GLU A 10 -17.38 24.68 -6.39
N ALA A 11 -16.04 24.77 -6.43
CA ALA A 11 -15.24 24.08 -7.44
C ALA A 11 -15.45 22.56 -7.40
N PHE A 12 -15.60 21.97 -6.22
CA PHE A 12 -15.89 20.55 -6.05
C PHE A 12 -17.29 20.18 -6.55
N ASP A 13 -18.31 20.98 -6.25
CA ASP A 13 -19.65 20.76 -6.75
C ASP A 13 -19.72 20.85 -8.28
N TRP A 14 -19.02 21.81 -8.87
CA TRP A 14 -18.91 21.91 -10.32
C TRP A 14 -18.19 20.72 -10.94
N HIS A 15 -17.13 20.23 -10.30
CA HIS A 15 -16.42 19.01 -10.74
C HIS A 15 -17.34 17.78 -10.70
N LEU A 16 -18.15 17.62 -9.67
CA LEU A 16 -19.14 16.55 -9.59
C LEU A 16 -20.22 16.72 -10.67
N ALA A 17 -20.76 17.93 -10.82
CA ALA A 17 -21.81 18.23 -11.80
C ALA A 17 -21.35 17.99 -13.24
N ALA A 18 -20.10 18.35 -13.57
CA ALA A 18 -19.50 18.07 -14.88
C ALA A 18 -19.39 16.56 -15.19
N LYS A 19 -19.42 15.72 -14.15
CA LYS A 19 -19.47 14.26 -14.25
C LYS A 19 -20.88 13.69 -14.12
N GLY A 20 -21.91 14.53 -14.06
CA GLY A 20 -23.30 14.13 -13.85
C GLY A 20 -23.59 13.62 -12.42
N LEU A 21 -22.80 14.04 -11.44
CA LEU A 21 -22.88 13.62 -10.05
C LEU A 21 -23.27 14.79 -9.15
N ILE A 22 -23.86 14.48 -7.99
CA ILE A 22 -23.99 15.39 -6.85
C ILE A 22 -23.30 14.81 -5.62
N ARG A 23 -23.11 15.62 -4.56
CA ARG A 23 -22.46 15.15 -3.31
C ARG A 23 -23.10 13.89 -2.70
N ARG A 24 -24.40 13.64 -2.94
CA ARG A 24 -25.11 12.45 -2.45
C ARG A 24 -24.69 11.17 -3.17
N ASP A 25 -24.12 11.27 -4.36
CA ASP A 25 -23.69 10.13 -5.17
C ASP A 25 -22.29 9.64 -4.80
N VAL A 26 -21.61 10.31 -3.87
CA VAL A 26 -20.22 10.05 -3.50
C VAL A 26 -20.05 9.92 -1.99
N ILE A 27 -19.01 9.21 -1.56
CA ILE A 27 -18.45 9.28 -0.21
C ILE A 27 -17.15 10.07 -0.35
N TRP A 28 -17.00 11.14 0.44
CA TRP A 28 -15.93 12.12 0.25
C TRP A 28 -15.36 12.61 1.58
N LEU A 29 -14.12 13.11 1.52
CA LEU A 29 -13.42 13.78 2.61
C LEU A 29 -12.79 15.07 2.07
N PRO A 30 -12.80 16.18 2.84
CA PRO A 30 -11.95 17.31 2.54
C PRO A 30 -10.48 16.89 2.70
N VAL A 31 -9.59 17.57 2.00
CA VAL A 31 -8.14 17.35 2.07
C VAL A 31 -7.50 18.67 2.45
N TYR A 32 -6.80 18.67 3.57
CA TYR A 32 -5.98 19.78 4.05
C TYR A 32 -4.51 19.42 3.88
N LEU A 33 -3.71 20.43 3.59
CA LEU A 33 -2.25 20.34 3.52
C LEU A 33 -1.66 21.24 4.60
N TYR A 34 -0.62 20.75 5.25
CA TYR A 34 0.32 21.54 6.04
C TYR A 34 1.73 21.35 5.48
N ASP A 35 2.44 22.45 5.23
CA ASP A 35 3.77 22.49 4.60
C ASP A 35 4.78 23.17 5.52
N HIS A 36 5.45 22.39 6.36
CA HIS A 36 6.49 22.90 7.26
C HIS A 36 7.61 21.88 7.43
N SER A 37 8.62 21.97 6.56
CA SER A 37 9.77 21.03 6.49
C SER A 37 9.40 19.60 6.06
N GLY A 38 8.17 19.43 5.59
CA GLY A 38 7.55 18.19 5.16
C GLY A 38 6.07 18.45 4.91
N LEU A 39 5.46 17.61 4.07
CA LEU A 39 4.04 17.72 3.74
C LEU A 39 3.23 16.82 4.68
N ALA A 40 2.16 17.35 5.27
CA ALA A 40 1.20 16.56 6.03
C ALA A 40 -0.19 16.73 5.44
N LEU A 41 -0.90 15.62 5.25
CA LEU A 41 -2.26 15.59 4.71
C LEU A 41 -3.26 15.15 5.79
N SER A 42 -4.42 15.80 5.83
CA SER A 42 -5.46 15.48 6.81
C SER A 42 -6.86 15.67 6.22
N ASP A 43 -7.86 14.97 6.79
CA ASP A 43 -9.27 15.23 6.55
C ASP A 43 -9.88 16.26 7.52
N THR A 44 -9.06 16.89 8.35
CA THR A 44 -9.41 17.99 9.24
C THR A 44 -8.42 19.16 9.09
N PRO A 45 -8.86 20.41 9.33
CA PRO A 45 -7.97 21.57 9.30
C PRO A 45 -6.82 21.46 10.31
N PHE A 46 -5.66 22.01 9.95
CA PHE A 46 -4.58 22.25 10.90
C PHE A 46 -4.78 23.58 11.64
N GLY A 47 -4.12 23.74 12.78
CA GLY A 47 -4.19 24.96 13.59
C GLY A 47 -3.30 26.11 13.08
N ASP A 48 -2.50 25.89 12.04
CA ASP A 48 -1.55 26.86 11.50
C ASP A 48 -2.19 27.68 10.36
N PRO A 49 -2.38 29.00 10.50
CA PRO A 49 -3.01 29.81 9.46
C PRO A 49 -2.07 30.20 8.31
N TRP A 50 -0.75 30.00 8.44
CA TRP A 50 0.24 30.44 7.46
C TRP A 50 0.63 29.30 6.52
N ASP A 51 0.96 28.17 7.13
CA ASP A 51 1.56 27.03 6.44
C ASP A 51 0.54 25.90 6.20
N SER A 52 -0.75 26.15 6.44
CA SER A 52 -1.82 25.19 6.16
C SER A 52 -3.00 25.76 5.42
N GLY A 53 -3.72 24.88 4.72
CA GLY A 53 -4.95 25.24 4.02
C GLY A 53 -5.69 24.04 3.46
N GLN A 54 -6.93 24.25 3.04
CA GLN A 54 -7.68 23.25 2.32
C GLN A 54 -7.15 23.16 0.88
N LEU A 55 -6.79 21.95 0.45
CA LEU A 55 -6.28 21.67 -0.88
C LEU A 55 -7.41 21.23 -1.83
N GLY A 56 -8.40 20.51 -1.31
CA GLY A 56 -9.48 19.95 -2.15
C GLY A 56 -10.30 18.88 -1.44
N TYR A 57 -10.71 17.87 -2.22
CA TYR A 57 -11.48 16.73 -1.75
C TYR A 57 -10.98 15.43 -2.41
N ILE A 58 -11.05 14.35 -1.65
CA ILE A 58 -10.93 12.99 -2.17
C ILE A 58 -12.30 12.31 -2.06
N TYR A 59 -12.68 11.54 -3.07
CA TYR A 59 -13.98 10.90 -3.09
C TYR A 59 -14.01 9.59 -3.87
N GLU A 60 -15.03 8.80 -3.56
CA GLU A 60 -15.40 7.62 -4.32
C GLU A 60 -16.90 7.60 -4.60
N ARG A 61 -17.28 7.05 -5.75
CA ARG A 61 -18.69 7.01 -6.16
C ARG A 61 -19.43 5.85 -5.50
N ARG A 62 -20.64 6.11 -5.02
CA ARG A 62 -21.50 5.11 -4.38
C ARG A 62 -21.96 4.02 -5.34
N ASP A 63 -22.02 4.29 -6.64
CA ASP A 63 -22.29 3.27 -7.67
C ASP A 63 -21.13 2.28 -7.82
N ALA A 64 -19.89 2.79 -7.89
CA ALA A 64 -18.68 2.00 -7.98
C ALA A 64 -18.49 1.13 -6.72
N ILE A 65 -18.70 1.69 -5.53
CA ILE A 65 -18.64 0.95 -4.27
C ILE A 65 -19.69 -0.17 -4.24
N ARG A 66 -20.91 0.09 -4.71
CA ARG A 66 -21.95 -0.95 -4.79
C ARG A 66 -21.57 -2.08 -5.72
N ALA A 67 -20.94 -1.76 -6.86
CA ALA A 67 -20.45 -2.74 -7.81
C ALA A 67 -19.29 -3.56 -7.23
N GLU A 68 -18.29 -2.91 -6.63
CA GLU A 68 -17.11 -3.52 -6.01
C GLU A 68 -17.48 -4.52 -4.91
N TYR A 69 -18.37 -4.12 -4.01
CA TYR A 69 -18.79 -4.96 -2.87
C TYR A 69 -20.00 -5.85 -3.17
N HIS A 70 -20.53 -5.80 -4.40
CA HIS A 70 -21.73 -6.53 -4.82
C HIS A 70 -22.95 -6.32 -3.89
N VAL A 71 -23.20 -5.06 -3.49
CA VAL A 71 -24.31 -4.69 -2.59
C VAL A 71 -25.29 -3.71 -3.24
N GLN A 72 -26.57 -3.84 -2.92
CA GLN A 72 -27.59 -2.87 -3.39
C GLN A 72 -27.59 -1.57 -2.57
N ARG A 73 -27.28 -1.66 -1.27
CA ARG A 73 -27.24 -0.53 -0.33
C ARG A 73 -25.92 -0.50 0.41
N ILE A 74 -25.34 0.68 0.55
CA ILE A 74 -24.14 0.91 1.36
C ILE A 74 -24.58 1.01 2.82
N SER A 75 -24.14 0.07 3.64
CA SER A 75 -24.38 0.09 5.08
C SER A 75 -23.47 1.12 5.76
N ARG A 76 -23.81 1.55 6.98
CA ARG A 76 -22.95 2.43 7.78
C ARG A 76 -21.55 1.85 7.98
N LYS A 77 -21.44 0.52 8.21
CA LYS A 77 -20.15 -0.16 8.37
C LYS A 77 -19.30 -0.07 7.10
N LEU A 78 -19.91 -0.31 5.94
CA LEU A 78 -19.22 -0.21 4.66
C LEU A 78 -18.79 1.23 4.39
N GLU A 79 -19.67 2.21 4.64
CA GLU A 79 -19.35 3.63 4.50
C GLU A 79 -18.16 4.06 5.38
N GLN A 80 -18.09 3.60 6.63
CA GLN A 80 -16.93 3.83 7.49
C GLN A 80 -15.65 3.16 6.96
N SER A 81 -15.76 1.98 6.35
CA SER A 81 -14.63 1.28 5.74
C SER A 81 -14.10 2.04 4.52
N VAL A 82 -14.99 2.60 3.70
CA VAL A 82 -14.63 3.46 2.56
C VAL A 82 -13.98 4.75 3.04
N LEU A 83 -14.51 5.41 4.09
CA LEU A 83 -13.88 6.60 4.67
C LEU A 83 -12.48 6.29 5.21
N ALA A 84 -12.29 5.14 5.86
CA ALA A 84 -10.98 4.69 6.30
C ALA A 84 -10.02 4.44 5.13
N ARG A 85 -10.51 3.85 4.03
CA ARG A 85 -9.74 3.69 2.77
C ARG A 85 -9.31 5.04 2.20
N LEU A 86 -10.19 6.03 2.16
CA LEU A 86 -9.86 7.38 1.69
C LEU A 86 -8.76 8.02 2.55
N ARG A 87 -8.87 7.93 3.88
CA ARG A 87 -7.83 8.42 4.81
C ARG A 87 -6.50 7.70 4.60
N HIS A 88 -6.53 6.39 4.43
CA HIS A 88 -5.32 5.61 4.14
C HIS A 88 -4.70 6.03 2.80
N THR A 89 -5.52 6.37 1.79
CA THR A 89 -5.03 6.90 0.51
C THR A 89 -4.32 8.24 0.70
N LEU A 90 -4.84 9.12 1.56
CA LEU A 90 -4.15 10.37 1.92
C LEU A 90 -2.81 10.10 2.60
N GLN A 91 -2.75 9.14 3.52
CA GLN A 91 -1.52 8.75 4.19
C GLN A 91 -0.47 8.19 3.20
N LEU A 92 -0.87 7.35 2.25
CA LEU A 92 0.03 6.84 1.21
C LEU A 92 0.54 7.96 0.30
N LEU A 93 -0.33 8.91 -0.06
CA LEU A 93 0.05 10.10 -0.82
C LEU A 93 1.03 10.98 -0.04
N GLU A 94 0.82 11.17 1.25
CA GLU A 94 1.74 11.88 2.14
C GLU A 94 3.11 11.20 2.17
N TYR A 95 3.16 9.87 2.35
CA TYR A 95 4.42 9.13 2.30
C TYR A 95 5.13 9.30 0.96
N TRP A 96 4.40 9.17 -0.15
CA TRP A 96 4.95 9.39 -1.49
C TRP A 96 5.51 10.81 -1.66
N ALA A 97 4.73 11.82 -1.27
CA ALA A 97 5.09 13.23 -1.46
C ALA A 97 6.32 13.64 -0.66
N ASN A 98 6.55 13.00 0.49
CA ASN A 98 7.75 13.19 1.31
C ASN A 98 8.92 12.26 0.94
N GLY A 99 8.77 11.41 -0.08
CA GLY A 99 9.82 10.43 -0.45
C GLY A 99 9.98 9.27 0.54
N ASN A 100 9.01 9.05 1.44
CA ASN A 100 8.98 7.92 2.38
C ASN A 100 8.52 6.63 1.69
N VAL A 101 9.22 6.25 0.62
CA VAL A 101 8.99 5.03 -0.15
C VAL A 101 10.28 4.22 -0.18
N TYR A 102 10.20 3.00 0.33
CA TYR A 102 11.35 2.16 0.63
C TYR A 102 11.34 0.87 -0.17
N ALA A 103 12.50 0.23 -0.20
CA ALA A 103 12.76 -1.05 -0.83
C ALA A 103 13.77 -1.84 -0.01
N TYR A 104 13.76 -3.16 -0.17
CA TYR A 104 14.82 -4.03 0.34
C TYR A 104 15.54 -4.72 -0.82
N GLU A 105 16.78 -5.10 -0.56
CA GLU A 105 17.61 -5.91 -1.45
C GLU A 105 18.27 -7.02 -0.62
N ILE A 106 18.24 -8.25 -1.13
CA ILE A 106 18.93 -9.40 -0.54
C ILE A 106 19.86 -9.98 -1.61
N PRO A 107 21.10 -9.44 -1.76
CA PRO A 107 21.99 -9.81 -2.86
C PRO A 107 22.33 -11.30 -2.93
N ALA A 108 22.40 -11.97 -1.78
CA ALA A 108 22.66 -13.41 -1.72
C ALA A 108 21.55 -14.27 -2.36
N LEU A 109 20.35 -13.71 -2.51
CA LEU A 109 19.18 -14.37 -3.09
C LEU A 109 18.81 -13.82 -4.47
N ASP A 110 19.50 -12.78 -4.97
CA ASP A 110 19.09 -11.98 -6.14
C ASP A 110 17.65 -11.45 -6.00
N GLU A 111 17.27 -11.06 -4.78
CA GLU A 111 15.92 -10.58 -4.45
C GLU A 111 15.92 -9.08 -4.25
N TYR A 112 15.00 -8.38 -4.92
CA TYR A 112 14.76 -6.95 -4.76
C TYR A 112 13.26 -6.69 -4.81
N CYS A 113 12.75 -5.94 -3.84
CA CYS A 113 11.35 -5.54 -3.82
C CYS A 113 11.21 -4.13 -3.23
N GLY A 114 10.40 -3.30 -3.88
CA GLY A 114 10.15 -1.92 -3.47
C GLY A 114 8.66 -1.57 -3.49
N GLY A 115 8.35 -0.33 -3.11
CA GLY A 115 6.98 0.15 -3.01
C GLY A 115 6.38 0.03 -1.61
N PHE A 116 7.23 -0.02 -0.58
CA PHE A 116 6.81 0.00 0.81
C PHE A 116 6.69 1.45 1.29
N TYR A 117 5.49 1.87 1.69
CA TYR A 117 5.23 3.25 2.07
C TYR A 117 5.28 3.42 3.59
N GLY A 118 6.02 4.44 4.04
CA GLY A 118 6.18 4.75 5.46
C GLY A 118 7.54 4.34 6.01
N TRP A 119 8.03 5.13 6.97
CA TRP A 119 9.34 4.95 7.61
C TRP A 119 9.35 3.84 8.66
N ASP A 120 8.18 3.44 9.16
CA ASP A 120 8.06 2.27 10.03
C ASP A 120 7.99 0.99 9.17
N HIS A 121 9.12 0.29 9.14
CA HIS A 121 9.30 -0.88 8.28
C HIS A 121 8.56 -2.14 8.77
N GLU A 122 8.14 -2.16 10.03
CA GLU A 122 7.29 -3.23 10.58
C GLU A 122 5.85 -3.07 10.08
N THR A 123 5.32 -1.85 10.13
CA THR A 123 3.92 -1.58 9.74
C THR A 123 3.71 -1.41 8.24
N SER A 124 4.74 -0.99 7.50
CA SER A 124 4.68 -0.89 6.02
C SER A 124 4.72 -2.24 5.30
N GLY A 125 5.00 -3.33 6.02
CA GLY A 125 5.14 -4.69 5.46
C GLY A 125 6.52 -4.97 4.86
N LEU A 126 7.46 -4.02 4.88
CA LEU A 126 8.80 -4.22 4.32
C LEU A 126 9.52 -5.38 4.99
N VAL A 127 9.55 -5.40 6.32
CA VAL A 127 10.22 -6.46 7.10
C VAL A 127 9.55 -7.81 6.90
N GLU A 128 8.21 -7.84 6.85
CA GLU A 128 7.43 -9.06 6.61
C GLU A 128 7.81 -9.68 5.25
N TYR A 129 7.76 -8.89 4.17
CA TYR A 129 8.08 -9.39 2.83
C TYR A 129 9.54 -9.82 2.70
N ALA A 130 10.49 -9.07 3.27
CA ALA A 130 11.90 -9.45 3.25
C ALA A 130 12.14 -10.76 4.00
N THR A 131 11.47 -10.95 5.14
CA THR A 131 11.58 -12.17 5.95
C THR A 131 10.98 -13.37 5.21
N ASP A 132 9.80 -13.22 4.61
CA ASP A 132 9.16 -14.29 3.84
C ASP A 132 10.02 -14.72 2.64
N ALA A 133 10.69 -13.79 1.96
CA ALA A 133 11.62 -14.11 0.88
C ALA A 133 12.78 -15.00 1.37
N VAL A 134 13.38 -14.67 2.51
CA VAL A 134 14.45 -15.49 3.13
C VAL A 134 13.92 -16.85 3.55
N GLU A 135 12.78 -16.89 4.25
CA GLU A 135 12.19 -18.14 4.75
C GLU A 135 11.80 -19.08 3.60
N THR A 136 11.19 -18.55 2.54
CA THR A 136 10.86 -19.28 1.33
C THR A 136 12.12 -19.85 0.68
N HIS A 137 13.18 -19.05 0.57
CA HIS A 137 14.45 -19.54 0.03
C HIS A 137 15.03 -20.68 0.87
N LEU A 138 15.11 -20.52 2.20
CA LEU A 138 15.60 -21.56 3.11
C LEU A 138 14.76 -22.85 2.99
N ARG A 139 13.45 -22.72 2.86
CA ARG A 139 12.54 -23.86 2.67
C ARG A 139 12.84 -24.61 1.38
N LEU A 140 13.00 -23.89 0.27
CA LEU A 140 13.32 -24.47 -1.04
C LEU A 140 14.68 -25.16 -1.03
N GLN A 141 15.70 -24.56 -0.41
CA GLN A 141 17.02 -25.17 -0.26
C GLN A 141 16.95 -26.50 0.53
N ARG A 142 16.23 -26.52 1.65
CA ARG A 142 16.01 -27.75 2.44
C ARG A 142 15.32 -28.83 1.62
N GLN A 143 14.29 -28.48 0.84
CA GLN A 143 13.58 -29.42 -0.02
C GLN A 143 14.47 -30.00 -1.12
N LYS A 144 15.24 -29.16 -1.82
CA LYS A 144 16.22 -29.59 -2.83
C LYS A 144 17.25 -30.54 -2.25
N ARG A 145 17.85 -30.19 -1.11
CA ARG A 145 18.83 -31.02 -0.42
C ARG A 145 18.24 -32.37 0.02
N TYR A 146 17.01 -32.38 0.52
CA TYR A 146 16.33 -33.60 0.91
C TYR A 146 16.00 -34.50 -0.30
N ALA A 147 15.54 -33.91 -1.41
CA ALA A 147 15.32 -34.64 -2.66
C ALA A 147 16.62 -35.25 -3.20
N ARG A 148 17.73 -34.50 -3.15
CA ARG A 148 19.06 -34.99 -3.53
C ARG A 148 19.52 -36.15 -2.65
N LEU A 149 19.34 -36.04 -1.34
CA LEU A 149 19.65 -37.14 -0.41
C LEU A 149 18.82 -38.40 -0.71
N LYS A 150 17.51 -38.25 -0.97
CA LYS A 150 16.65 -39.37 -1.40
C LYS A 150 17.13 -40.01 -2.70
N GLN A 151 17.62 -39.21 -3.65
CA GLN A 151 18.21 -39.72 -4.89
C GLN A 151 19.49 -40.53 -4.59
N LEU A 152 20.44 -39.98 -3.83
CA LEU A 152 21.67 -40.68 -3.45
C LEU A 152 21.41 -42.01 -2.71
N LEU A 153 20.33 -42.07 -1.91
CA LEU A 153 19.87 -43.30 -1.27
C LEU A 153 19.37 -44.34 -2.29
N ARG A 154 18.55 -43.91 -3.26
CA ARG A 154 18.07 -44.77 -4.35
C ARG A 154 19.21 -45.29 -5.23
N ASP A 155 20.22 -44.46 -5.45
CA ASP A 155 21.40 -44.79 -6.25
C ASP A 155 22.44 -45.61 -5.46
N HIS A 156 22.12 -46.04 -4.23
CA HIS A 156 22.98 -46.84 -3.36
C HIS A 156 24.37 -46.22 -3.07
N VAL A 157 24.49 -44.89 -3.11
CA VAL A 157 25.77 -44.21 -2.85
C VAL A 157 26.19 -44.44 -1.39
N PRO A 158 27.43 -44.89 -1.10
CA PRO A 158 27.94 -45.11 0.26
C PRO A 158 27.81 -43.87 1.16
N LEU A 159 27.46 -44.06 2.44
CA LEU A 159 27.21 -42.98 3.39
C LEU A 159 28.36 -41.97 3.49
N HIS A 160 29.61 -42.44 3.49
CA HIS A 160 30.80 -41.59 3.64
C HIS A 160 31.03 -40.65 2.44
N LEU A 161 30.45 -40.93 1.26
CA LEU A 161 30.58 -40.09 0.07
C LEU A 161 29.48 -39.01 -0.03
N ARG A 162 28.34 -39.21 0.65
CA ARG A 162 27.17 -38.32 0.54
C ARG A 162 27.43 -36.89 1.02
N PRO A 163 28.17 -36.62 2.12
CA PRO A 163 28.43 -35.26 2.57
C PRO A 163 29.12 -34.40 1.52
N ALA A 164 30.14 -34.92 0.85
CA ALA A 164 30.86 -34.22 -0.22
C ALA A 164 29.93 -33.91 -1.41
N LEU A 165 29.12 -34.90 -1.82
CA LEU A 165 28.17 -34.75 -2.93
C LEU A 165 26.99 -33.81 -2.62
N LEU A 166 26.65 -33.62 -1.34
CA LEU A 166 25.63 -32.68 -0.90
C LEU A 166 26.19 -31.26 -0.67
N ALA A 167 27.49 -31.12 -0.43
CA ALA A 167 28.15 -29.82 -0.30
C ALA A 167 28.48 -29.19 -1.66
N ALA A 168 28.70 -30.03 -2.68
CA ALA A 168 28.91 -29.60 -4.07
C ALA A 168 27.60 -29.35 -4.85
N PHE A 169 26.45 -29.46 -4.19
CA PHE A 169 25.10 -29.36 -4.75
C PHE A 169 24.34 -28.21 -4.11
#